data_AF-A0A819HRY8-F1
#
_entry.id   AF-A0A819HRY8-F1
#
_cell.length_a   1.000
_cell.length_b   1.000
_cell.length_c   1.000
_cell.angle_alpha   90.00
_cell.angle_beta   90.00
_cell.angle_gamma   90.00
#
_symmetry.space_group_name_H-M   'P 1'
#
loop_
_entity.id
_entity.type
_entity.pdbx_description
1 polymer ?
#
loop_
_entity_poly.entity_id
_entity_poly.type
_entity_poly.pdbx_seq_one_letter_code
_entity_poly.pdbx_strand_id
1 'polypeptide(L)' 'DYVLKRLTGFPSKLSALYSHSMIIIKQRHPTYFIQDPNDEKLFQVHVSQLRPINFDRFDT' A
#
# COMPACT_ATOMS: atom_id res chain seq x y z
N ASP A 1 -5.97 7.50 4.23
CA ASP A 1 -5.55 7.22 2.83
C ASP A 1 -5.29 5.75 2.62
N TYR A 2 -5.75 5.20 1.49
CA TYR A 2 -5.47 3.83 1.09
C TYR A 2 -4.25 3.76 0.17
N VAL A 3 -3.39 2.79 0.41
CA VAL A 3 -2.17 2.55 -0.36
C VAL A 3 -1.97 1.08 -0.66
N LEU A 4 -1.25 0.80 -1.75
CA LEU A 4 -0.74 -0.52 -2.09
C LEU A 4 0.76 -0.58 -1.75
N LYS A 5 1.21 -1.65 -1.11
CA LYS A 5 2.62 -1.89 -0.81
C LYS A 5 3.24 -2.76 -1.90
N ARG A 6 4.40 -2.39 -2.44
CA ARG A 6 5.11 -3.21 -3.42
C ARG A 6 5.58 -4.54 -2.79
N LEU A 7 5.33 -5.65 -3.49
CA LEU A 7 5.81 -6.97 -3.07
C LEU A 7 7.28 -7.13 -3.50
N THR A 8 8.14 -7.52 -2.56
CA THR A 8 9.57 -7.74 -2.80
C THR A 8 9.83 -9.21 -3.05
N GLY A 9 10.33 -9.55 -4.25
CA GLY A 9 10.65 -10.91 -4.69
C GLY A 9 10.86 -10.94 -6.20
N PHE A 10 11.14 -12.11 -6.78
CA PHE A 10 11.08 -12.32 -8.23
C PHE A 10 9.64 -12.72 -8.58
N PRO A 11 8.74 -11.77 -8.92
CA PRO A 11 7.40 -12.12 -9.34
C PRO A 11 7.49 -13.01 -10.59
N SER A 12 6.77 -14.12 -10.61
CA SER A 12 6.48 -14.83 -11.86
C SER A 12 5.75 -13.86 -12.81
N LYS A 13 5.86 -14.05 -14.13
CA LYS A 13 5.33 -13.11 -15.15
C LYS A 13 3.86 -12.71 -14.97
N LEU A 14 3.06 -13.49 -14.25
CA LEU A 14 1.63 -13.28 -14.01
C LEU A 14 1.27 -13.06 -12.53
N SER A 15 2.26 -12.82 -11.66
CA SER A 15 2.01 -12.56 -10.24
C SER A 15 1.78 -11.08 -9.96
N ALA A 16 1.02 -10.80 -8.90
CA ALA A 16 0.76 -9.44 -8.45
C ALA A 16 2.06 -8.72 -8.05
N LEU A 17 2.19 -7.45 -8.44
CA LEU A 17 3.34 -6.60 -8.09
C LEU A 17 3.16 -5.85 -6.77
N TYR A 18 1.92 -5.71 -6.32
CA TYR A 18 1.55 -4.98 -5.12
C TYR A 18 0.64 -5.85 -4.24
N SER A 19 0.61 -5.53 -2.94
CA SER A 19 -0.32 -6.11 -1.98
C SER A 19 -1.76 -5.67 -2.27
N HIS A 20 -2.70 -6.19 -1.49
CA HIS A 20 -4.03 -5.59 -1.36
C HIS A 20 -3.95 -4.17 -0.76
N SER A 21 -5.10 -3.50 -0.68
CA SER A 21 -5.24 -2.17 -0.06
C SER A 21 -4.89 -2.21 1.43
N MET A 22 -4.04 -1.27 1.83
CA MET A 22 -3.65 -1.01 3.21
C MET A 22 -3.99 0.43 3.57
N ILE A 23 -4.14 0.70 4.86
CA ILE A 23 -4.49 2.03 5.37
C ILE A 23 -3.24 2.69 5.92
N ILE A 24 -2.98 3.95 5.55
CA ILE A 24 -1.95 4.75 6.23
C ILE A 24 -2.47 5.16 7.60
N ILE A 25 -1.78 4.72 8.66
CA ILE A 25 -2.07 5.08 10.06
C ILE A 25 -1.27 6.31 10.48
N LYS A 26 -0.02 6.43 10.02
CA LYS A 26 0.84 7.57 10.37
C LYS A 26 1.86 7.88 9.27
N GLN A 27 1.93 9.14 8.89
CA GLN A 27 2.90 9.63 7.91
C GLN A 27 4.12 10.21 8.63
N ARG A 28 5.33 9.69 8.34
CA ARG A 28 6.62 10.22 8.81
C ARG A 28 7.66 10.20 7.70
N HIS A 29 7.65 11.19 6.81
CA HIS A 29 8.51 11.19 5.64
C HIS A 29 9.99 10.92 5.99
N PRO A 30 10.67 9.96 5.31
CA PRO A 30 10.22 9.24 4.11
C PRO A 30 9.54 7.87 4.37
N THR A 31 9.24 7.53 5.63
CA THR A 31 8.72 6.22 6.04
C THR A 31 7.33 6.30 6.66
N TYR A 32 6.35 5.61 6.11
CA TYR A 32 4.97 5.62 6.61
C TYR A 32 4.66 4.35 7.39
N PHE A 33 3.78 4.47 8.37
CA PHE A 33 3.18 3.34 9.07
C PHE A 33 1.84 3.03 8.43
N ILE A 34 1.72 1.81 7.92
CA ILE A 34 0.52 1.32 7.25
C ILE A 34 0.02 0.08 7.97
N GLN A 35 -1.28 -0.16 7.91
CA GLN A 35 -1.92 -1.33 8.52
C GLN A 35 -2.72 -2.09 7.48
N ASP A 36 -2.64 -3.41 7.56
CA ASP A 36 -3.53 -4.31 6.86
C ASP A 36 -4.91 -4.32 7.55
N PRO A 37 -6.00 -3.96 6.86
CA PRO A 37 -7.34 -3.97 7.46
C PRO A 37 -7.87 -5.37 7.77
N ASN A 38 -7.34 -6.43 7.18
CA ASN A 38 -7.82 -7.80 7.39
C ASN A 38 -7.11 -8.47 8.58
N ASP A 39 -5.78 -8.33 8.64
CA ASP A 39 -4.93 -9.02 9.61
C ASP A 39 -4.51 -8.12 10.78
N GLU A 40 -4.93 -6.85 10.79
CA GLU A 40 -4.52 -5.78 11.73
C GLU A 40 -3.00 -5.56 11.83
N LYS A 41 -2.21 -6.17 10.94
CA LYS A 41 -0.76 -6.15 10.99
C LYS A 41 -0.21 -4.79 10.59
N LEU A 42 0.69 -4.26 11.41
CA LEU A 42 1.32 -2.97 11.19
C LEU A 42 2.66 -3.11 10.48
N PHE A 43 2.89 -2.27 9.48
CA PHE A 43 4.12 -2.24 8.70
C PHE A 43 4.71 -0.84 8.67
N GLN A 44 6.03 -0.77 8.76
CA GLN A 44 6.80 0.44 8.52
C GLN A 44 7.44 0.35 7.13
N VAL A 45 7.06 1.24 6.21
CA VAL A 45 7.40 1.12 4.78
C VAL A 45 7.87 2.46 4.22
N HIS A 46 8.91 2.46 3.39
CA HIS A 46 9.38 3.66 2.70
C HIS A 46 8.38 4.10 1.62
N VAL A 47 8.16 5.41 1.47
CA VAL A 47 7.15 5.98 0.56
C VAL A 47 7.34 5.54 -0.90
N SER A 48 8.59 5.30 -1.34
CA SER A 48 8.89 4.78 -2.69
C SER A 48 8.36 3.37 -2.97
N GLN A 49 8.00 2.61 -1.93
CA GLN A 49 7.39 1.29 -2.05
C GLN A 49 5.86 1.34 -1.96
N LEU A 50 5.27 2.53 -1.85
CA LEU A 50 3.83 2.73 -1.72
C LEU A 50 3.26 3.33 -3.00
N ARG A 51 2.07 2.88 -3.39
CA ARG A 51 1.25 3.51 -4.43
C ARG A 51 -0.08 3.96 -3.84
N PRO A 52 -0.47 5.24 -3.95
CA PRO A 52 -1.78 5.70 -3.51
C PRO A 52 -2.88 5.08 -4.37
N ILE A 53 -4.01 4.77 -3.75
CA ILE A 53 -5.24 4.38 -4.44
C ILE A 53 -6.11 5.63 -4.58
N ASN A 54 -6.25 6.12 -5.81
CA ASN A 54 -7.19 7.18 -6.12
C ASN A 54 -8.48 6.52 -6.60
N PHE A 55 -9.55 6.66 -5.83
CA PHE A 55 -10.89 6.45 -6.35
C PHE A 55 -11.26 7.74 -7.03
N ASP A 56 -11.03 7.84 -8.34
CA ASP A 56 -11.60 8.95 -9.10
C ASP A 56 -13.11 8.93 -8.86
N ARG A 57 -13.63 10.04 -8.34
CA ARG A 57 -15.07 10.24 -8.20
C ARG A 57 -15.63 10.12 -9.62
N PHE A 58 -16.37 9.06 -9.89
CA PHE A 58 -17.29 9.08 -11.01
C PHE A 58 -18.32 10.15 -10.67
N ASP A 59 -18.12 11.36 -11.21
CA ASP A 59 -19.11 12.42 -11.18
C ASP A 59 -20.32 11.91 -11.96
N THR A 60 -21.34 11.49 -11.21
CA THR A 60 -22.70 11.22 -11.67
C THR A 60 -23.48 12.50 -11.86
#